data_AF-A0A9X1SHE2-F1
#
_entry.id   AF-A0A9X1SHE2-F1
#
_cell.length_a   1.000
_cell.length_b   1.000
_cell.length_c   1.000
_cell.angle_alpha   90.00
_cell.angle_beta   90.00
_cell.angle_gamma   90.00
#
_symmetry.space_group_name_H-M   'P 1'
#
loop_
_entity.id
_entity.type
_entity.pdbx_description
1 polymer ?
#
loop_
_entity_poly.entity_id
_entity_poly.type
_entity_poly.pdbx_seq_one_letter_code
_entity_poly.pdbx_strand_id
1 'polypeptide(L)'
;MNAGIPEELLSAYLDGQLGCDEVERVETALAETPALRKRLQSLAAARDAVRNLPKATVGRDLTADIFAEITRRSAAGAATETEVDLRPAPATRMSDRHRRTADRSWQWIGVGAAAAAVVAALLAIPAFLGGERDVNNNDVANVEPQDKSPEVKPAPTEVVPSENTPETATTERAPSFTELMGTGNPTGNPENLDNSRTKPDRKPNGLRIKITSNVPDGGEATEKMEPAPIGTGSLARSIPDLSGKLDSAFARFEKPADLSAENRRQLLSLLASEKEVSDAEVIAGLRKLPEALRSGGEKLGDLISKLDLDDDNQLESGELASSLAEARFHETEAGRQAARIFFRIDDNHDGVWTDEEVTKNVRLAGGSDQEFTRKIRLWDQNHDGVVNFVEAEFSAQALQREFQLIEGKLYDSQILAQAQRVFASSDRSGDGVLSGRELTKALESPEVAAAAQGRKTLSLHELYLHLESIALGL
;
A
#
# COMPACT_ATOMS: atom_id res chain seq x y z
N MET A 1 18.97 -40.76 1.56
CA MET A 1 19.72 -39.48 1.55
C MET A 1 18.96 -38.55 2.47
N ASN A 2 19.51 -38.18 3.63
CA ASN A 2 18.85 -37.23 4.52
C ASN A 2 18.95 -35.86 3.84
N ALA A 3 17.85 -35.37 3.27
CA ALA A 3 17.77 -34.01 2.76
C ALA A 3 17.96 -33.09 3.97
N GLY A 4 19.19 -32.63 4.20
CA GLY A 4 19.49 -31.72 5.30
C GLY A 4 18.68 -30.45 5.16
N ILE A 5 18.20 -29.90 6.28
CA ILE A 5 17.53 -28.61 6.29
C ILE A 5 18.49 -27.54 5.71
N PRO A 6 18.07 -26.76 4.70
CA PRO A 6 18.89 -25.67 4.17
C PRO A 6 19.18 -24.64 5.27
N GLU A 7 20.40 -24.08 5.23
CA GLU A 7 20.88 -23.12 6.25
C GLU A 7 20.02 -21.85 6.33
N GLU A 8 19.36 -21.49 5.23
CA GLU A 8 18.40 -20.38 5.15
C GLU A 8 17.24 -20.55 6.13
N LEU A 9 16.69 -21.77 6.28
CA LEU A 9 15.61 -22.04 7.24
C LEU A 9 16.09 -21.94 8.69
N LEU A 10 17.34 -22.30 9.00
CA LEU A 10 17.89 -22.10 10.34
C LEU A 10 18.09 -20.61 10.68
N SER A 11 18.47 -19.79 9.70
CA SER A 11 18.58 -18.34 9.88
C SER A 11 17.20 -17.71 10.07
N ALA A 12 16.24 -18.05 9.21
CA ALA A 12 14.86 -17.58 9.32
C ALA A 12 14.20 -18.01 10.64
N TYR A 13 14.49 -19.22 11.13
CA TYR A 13 14.05 -19.68 12.46
C TYR A 13 14.58 -18.79 13.60
N LEU A 14 15.86 -18.40 13.54
CA LEU A 14 16.43 -17.49 14.56
C LEU A 14 15.79 -16.10 14.52
N ASP A 15 15.45 -15.61 13.33
CA ASP A 15 14.85 -14.30 13.13
C ASP A 15 13.32 -14.27 13.30
N GLY A 16 12.69 -15.43 13.52
CA GLY A 16 11.25 -15.55 13.76
C GLY A 16 10.41 -15.40 12.49
N GLN A 17 10.97 -15.70 11.32
CA GLN A 17 10.35 -15.48 10.01
C GLN A 17 9.78 -16.75 9.35
N LEU A 18 9.68 -17.86 10.10
CA LEU A 18 9.13 -19.12 9.59
C LEU A 18 7.65 -19.25 9.90
N GLY A 19 6.89 -19.79 8.95
CA GLY A 19 5.49 -20.20 9.18
C GLY A 19 5.39 -21.44 10.08
N CYS A 20 4.18 -21.74 10.57
CA CYS A 20 3.95 -22.85 11.52
C CYS A 20 4.49 -24.21 11.05
N ASP A 21 4.22 -24.57 9.79
CA ASP A 21 4.66 -25.85 9.19
C ASP A 21 6.19 -25.94 9.01
N GLU A 22 6.86 -24.80 8.87
CA GLU A 22 8.31 -24.73 8.74
C GLU A 22 8.99 -24.78 10.11
N VAL A 23 8.40 -24.12 11.11
CA VAL A 23 8.82 -24.21 12.51
C VAL A 23 8.79 -25.68 12.97
N GLU A 24 7.69 -26.39 12.75
CA GLU A 24 7.57 -27.81 13.14
C GLU A 24 8.61 -28.69 12.44
N ARG A 25 8.86 -28.46 11.15
CA ARG A 25 9.90 -29.17 10.39
C ARG A 25 11.30 -28.91 10.95
N VAL A 26 11.63 -27.66 11.27
CA VAL A 26 12.93 -27.29 11.84
C VAL A 26 13.11 -27.90 13.23
N GLU A 27 12.08 -27.86 14.07
CA GLU A 27 12.11 -28.42 15.43
C GLU A 27 12.27 -29.94 15.43
N THR A 28 11.54 -30.63 14.54
CA THR A 28 11.66 -32.08 14.35
C THR A 28 13.10 -32.45 13.95
N ALA A 29 13.68 -31.74 12.98
CA ALA A 29 15.05 -32.00 12.55
C ALA A 29 16.11 -31.65 13.62
N LEU A 30 15.87 -30.63 14.44
CA LEU A 30 16.73 -30.28 15.59
C LEU A 30 16.69 -31.37 16.67
N ALA A 31 15.54 -32.00 16.89
CA ALA A 31 15.39 -33.12 17.82
C ALA A 31 16.20 -34.34 17.34
N GLU A 32 16.08 -34.68 16.06
CA GLU A 32 16.72 -35.86 15.47
C GLU A 32 18.23 -35.71 15.26
N THR A 33 18.72 -34.51 14.94
CA THR A 33 20.10 -34.30 14.49
C THR A 33 20.90 -33.39 15.44
N PRO A 34 21.76 -33.95 16.33
CA PRO A 34 22.59 -33.16 17.25
C PRO A 34 23.54 -32.17 16.55
N ALA A 35 23.94 -32.46 15.30
CA ALA A 35 24.78 -31.56 14.51
C ALA A 35 24.06 -30.26 14.11
N LEU A 36 22.75 -30.32 13.81
CA LEU A 36 21.95 -29.14 13.50
C LEU A 36 21.81 -28.23 14.72
N ARG A 37 21.62 -28.80 15.92
CA ARG A 37 21.61 -28.03 17.17
C ARG A 37 22.92 -27.26 17.41
N LYS A 38 24.07 -27.90 17.17
CA LYS A 38 25.37 -27.22 17.25
C LYS A 38 25.49 -26.08 16.24
N ARG A 39 24.98 -26.27 15.02
CA ARG A 39 25.00 -25.24 13.97
C ARG A 39 24.09 -24.06 14.31
N LEU A 40 22.88 -24.31 14.78
CA LEU A 40 21.96 -23.28 15.28
C LEU A 40 22.58 -22.48 16.43
N GLN A 41 23.23 -23.16 17.38
CA GLN A 41 23.94 -22.50 18.49
C GLN A 41 25.09 -21.61 18.00
N SER A 42 25.81 -22.04 16.96
CA SER A 42 26.87 -21.22 16.34
C SER A 42 26.31 -19.98 15.63
N LEU A 43 25.19 -20.11 14.92
CA LEU A 43 24.52 -18.98 14.26
C LEU A 43 23.96 -17.99 15.29
N ALA A 44 23.34 -18.48 16.35
CA ALA A 44 22.85 -17.66 17.45
C ALA A 44 24.01 -16.88 18.12
N ALA A 45 25.13 -17.54 18.41
CA ALA A 45 26.31 -16.89 18.98
C ALA A 45 26.89 -15.81 18.06
N ALA A 46 26.91 -16.04 16.73
CA ALA A 46 27.33 -15.04 15.76
C ALA A 46 26.38 -13.83 15.72
N ARG A 47 25.06 -14.07 15.75
CA ARG A 47 24.04 -13.02 15.81
C ARG A 47 24.19 -12.16 17.07
N ASP A 48 24.39 -12.80 18.21
CA ASP A 48 24.60 -12.11 19.49
C ASP A 48 25.90 -11.32 19.50
N ALA A 49 26.97 -11.85 18.89
CA ALA A 49 28.23 -11.11 18.73
C ALA A 49 28.04 -9.84 17.89
N VAL A 50 27.28 -9.91 16.79
CA VAL A 50 26.95 -8.73 15.96
C VAL A 50 26.08 -7.73 16.71
N ARG A 51 25.05 -8.20 17.43
CA ARG A 51 24.17 -7.33 18.24
C ARG A 51 24.90 -6.63 19.39
N ASN A 52 25.91 -7.29 19.95
CA ASN A 52 26.74 -6.76 21.04
C ASN A 52 27.93 -5.92 20.55
N LEU A 53 28.11 -5.76 19.23
CA LEU A 53 29.10 -4.81 18.74
C LEU A 53 28.75 -3.42 19.29
N PRO A 54 29.74 -2.68 19.82
CA PRO A 54 29.52 -1.31 20.24
C PRO A 54 28.89 -0.56 19.07
N LYS A 55 27.69 0.01 19.29
CA LYS A 55 27.11 0.91 18.31
C LYS A 55 28.13 2.02 18.13
N ALA A 56 28.72 2.09 16.93
CA ALA A 56 29.66 3.14 16.59
C ALA A 56 28.91 4.46 16.74
N THR A 57 29.07 5.12 17.89
CA THR A 57 28.64 6.49 18.07
C THR A 57 29.59 7.28 17.19
N VAL A 58 29.10 7.73 16.04
CA VAL A 58 29.86 8.68 15.24
C VAL A 58 30.03 9.90 16.14
N GLY A 59 31.22 10.07 16.71
CA GLY A 59 31.52 11.11 17.72
C GLY A 59 31.45 12.53 17.18
N ARG A 60 31.04 12.69 15.92
CA ARG A 60 30.66 13.95 15.29
C ARG A 60 29.20 13.86 14.90
N ASP A 61 28.46 14.88 15.30
CA ASP A 61 27.13 15.15 14.81
C ASP A 61 27.20 15.47 13.30
N LEU A 62 27.30 14.42 12.47
CA LEU A 62 27.38 14.52 11.01
C LEU A 62 26.19 15.30 10.45
N THR A 63 25.06 15.26 11.14
CA THR A 63 23.88 16.05 10.83
C THR A 63 24.20 17.54 10.80
N ALA A 64 24.92 18.08 11.79
CA ALA A 64 25.33 19.47 11.81
C ALA A 64 26.28 19.83 10.66
N ASP A 65 27.26 18.97 10.37
CA ASP A 65 28.21 19.17 9.27
C ASP A 65 27.52 19.09 7.89
N ILE A 66 26.58 18.15 7.72
CA ILE A 66 25.77 17.99 6.51
C ILE A 66 24.85 19.20 6.32
N PHE A 67 24.15 19.66 7.37
CA PHE A 67 23.31 20.86 7.29
C PHE A 67 24.13 22.11 7.00
N ALA A 68 25.32 22.25 7.59
CA ALA A 68 26.22 23.36 7.30
C ALA A 68 26.68 23.34 5.83
N GLU A 69 26.97 22.15 5.28
CA GLU A 69 27.38 21.98 3.89
C GLU A 69 26.22 22.22 2.90
N ILE A 70 25.02 21.74 3.21
CA ILE A 70 23.80 22.05 2.43
C ILE A 70 23.57 23.55 2.41
N THR A 71 23.59 24.21 3.58
CA THR A 71 23.40 25.66 3.69
C THR A 71 24.46 26.43 2.91
N ARG A 72 25.73 25.97 2.95
CA ARG A 72 26.83 26.56 2.19
C ARG A 72 26.63 26.41 0.68
N ARG A 73 26.18 25.25 0.19
CA ARG A 73 25.89 25.02 -1.22
C ARG A 73 24.70 25.84 -1.71
N SER A 74 23.65 25.96 -0.90
CA SER A 74 22.49 26.81 -1.19
C SER A 74 22.90 28.29 -1.32
N ALA A 75 23.74 28.77 -0.40
CA ALA A 75 24.24 30.15 -0.44
C ALA A 75 25.19 30.42 -1.61
N ALA A 76 26.02 29.44 -2.00
CA ALA A 76 26.92 29.56 -3.14
C ALA A 76 26.18 29.50 -4.49
N GLY A 77 25.12 28.70 -4.60
CA GLY A 77 24.29 28.61 -5.81
C GLY A 77 23.47 29.88 -6.10
N ALA A 78 23.08 30.62 -5.07
CA ALA A 78 22.30 31.86 -5.22
C ALA A 78 23.11 33.05 -5.80
N ALA A 79 24.45 32.98 -5.82
CA ALA A 79 25.29 34.07 -6.33
C ALA A 79 25.63 33.95 -7.83
N THR A 80 25.14 32.91 -8.52
CA THR A 80 25.38 32.69 -9.96
C THR A 80 24.09 32.57 -10.78
N GLU A 81 23.00 33.19 -10.32
CA GLU A 81 21.93 33.57 -11.24
C GLU A 81 22.44 34.70 -12.13
N THR A 82 22.88 34.29 -13.32
CA THR A 82 23.16 35.19 -14.43
C THR A 82 21.88 35.95 -14.74
N GLU A 83 21.92 37.26 -14.52
CA GLU A 83 20.90 38.24 -14.89
C GLU A 83 20.46 37.98 -16.34
N VAL A 84 19.33 37.28 -16.51
CA VAL A 84 18.68 37.12 -17.80
C VAL A 84 18.08 38.48 -18.14
N ASP A 85 18.78 39.23 -19.01
CA ASP A 85 18.34 40.52 -19.56
C ASP A 85 17.04 40.33 -20.35
N LEU A 86 15.90 40.50 -19.66
CA LEU A 86 14.57 40.53 -20.24
C LEU A 86 14.35 41.88 -20.95
N ARG A 87 15.03 42.07 -22.09
CA ARG A 87 14.67 43.14 -23.02
C ARG A 87 13.35 42.81 -23.73
N PRO A 88 12.32 43.67 -23.63
CA PRO A 88 11.07 43.47 -24.34
C PRO A 88 11.28 43.68 -25.86
N ALA A 89 11.05 42.62 -26.64
CA ALA A 89 11.00 42.71 -28.10
C ALA A 89 9.79 43.56 -28.54
N PRO A 90 9.95 44.51 -29.48
CA PRO A 90 8.86 45.36 -29.93
C PRO A 90 7.83 44.57 -30.76
N ALA A 91 6.56 44.80 -30.44
CA ALA A 91 5.40 44.23 -31.11
C ALA A 91 5.37 44.60 -32.60
N THR A 92 5.64 43.62 -33.46
CA THR A 92 5.38 43.73 -34.90
C THR A 92 3.93 43.34 -35.17
N ARG A 93 3.13 44.34 -35.58
CA ARG A 93 1.82 44.15 -36.19
C ARG A 93 2.01 43.40 -37.51
N MET A 94 1.51 42.17 -37.60
CA MET A 94 1.25 41.52 -38.88
C MET A 94 -0.25 41.42 -39.09
N SER A 95 -0.69 42.21 -40.06
CA SER A 95 -2.01 42.22 -40.66
C SER A 95 -2.30 40.95 -41.45
N ASP A 96 -3.58 40.58 -41.45
CA ASP A 96 -4.28 39.73 -42.42
C ASP A 96 -3.69 39.72 -43.83
N ARG A 97 -3.48 38.51 -44.38
CA ARG A 97 -3.77 38.19 -45.79
C ARG A 97 -3.73 36.68 -46.07
N HIS A 98 -4.87 36.20 -46.56
CA HIS A 98 -5.11 35.19 -47.60
C HIS A 98 -4.48 33.79 -47.48
N ARG A 99 -5.27 32.72 -47.33
CA ARG A 99 -6.08 31.99 -48.37
C ARG A 99 -5.26 30.92 -49.11
N ARG A 100 -5.57 29.63 -48.81
CA ARG A 100 -5.33 28.38 -49.58
C ARG A 100 -3.84 28.04 -49.79
N THR A 101 -3.38 26.81 -49.54
CA THR A 101 -3.80 25.56 -50.19
C THR A 101 -3.61 24.33 -49.29
N ALA A 102 -4.41 23.31 -49.59
CA ALA A 102 -4.20 21.93 -49.20
C ALA A 102 -2.91 21.35 -49.81
N ASP A 103 -2.53 20.18 -49.32
CA ASP A 103 -1.36 19.36 -49.67
C ASP A 103 -0.09 19.66 -48.87
N ARG A 104 0.02 19.01 -47.69
CA ARG A 104 1.29 18.40 -47.26
C ARG A 104 1.13 17.32 -46.21
N SER A 105 1.18 16.08 -46.72
CA SER A 105 1.92 14.91 -46.22
C SER A 105 1.82 14.58 -44.72
N TRP A 106 0.85 13.72 -44.47
CA TRP A 106 0.67 12.87 -43.29
C TRP A 106 1.71 11.72 -43.33
N GLN A 107 2.89 11.93 -42.73
CA GLN A 107 3.94 10.90 -42.66
C GLN A 107 4.63 10.86 -41.28
N TRP A 108 3.87 10.75 -40.18
CA TRP A 108 4.41 10.29 -38.89
C TRP A 108 3.29 9.64 -38.04
N ILE A 109 2.71 8.55 -38.55
CA ILE A 109 2.00 7.55 -37.74
C ILE A 109 2.47 6.19 -38.26
N GLY A 110 3.45 5.60 -37.58
CA GLY A 110 4.10 4.40 -38.08
C GLY A 110 5.11 3.77 -37.14
N VAL A 111 4.92 3.85 -35.81
CA VAL A 111 5.62 2.99 -34.84
C VAL A 111 4.66 2.75 -33.67
N GLY A 112 3.85 1.70 -33.76
CA GLY A 112 2.89 1.38 -32.69
C GLY A 112 1.91 0.23 -32.96
N ALA A 113 2.05 -0.51 -34.06
CA ALA A 113 1.11 -1.58 -34.42
C ALA A 113 1.75 -2.98 -34.57
N ALA A 114 3.04 -3.15 -34.25
CA ALA A 114 3.73 -4.43 -34.38
C ALA A 114 3.81 -5.25 -33.06
N ALA A 115 3.58 -4.62 -31.90
CA ALA A 115 3.65 -5.32 -30.60
C ALA A 115 2.35 -6.03 -30.19
N ALA A 116 1.19 -5.60 -30.71
CA ALA A 116 -0.11 -6.19 -30.35
C ALA A 116 -0.43 -7.50 -31.08
N ALA A 117 0.22 -7.80 -32.21
CA ALA A 117 -0.05 -9.01 -32.99
C ALA A 117 0.65 -10.26 -32.44
N VAL A 118 1.73 -10.11 -31.66
CA VAL A 118 2.45 -11.26 -31.06
C VAL A 118 1.76 -11.76 -29.79
N VAL A 119 1.11 -10.87 -29.03
CA VAL A 119 0.37 -11.24 -27.81
C VAL A 119 -0.97 -11.92 -28.15
N ALA A 120 -1.65 -11.50 -29.22
CA ALA A 120 -2.89 -12.13 -29.67
C ALA A 120 -2.67 -13.54 -30.30
N ALA A 121 -1.47 -13.84 -30.81
CA ALA A 121 -1.14 -15.16 -31.37
C ALA A 121 -0.74 -16.19 -30.30
N LEU A 122 -0.38 -15.78 -29.09
CA LEU A 122 0.00 -16.67 -27.98
C LEU A 122 -1.18 -17.06 -27.06
N LEU A 123 -2.31 -16.34 -27.13
CA LEU A 123 -3.52 -16.61 -26.33
C LEU A 123 -4.61 -17.37 -27.10
N ALA A 124 -4.38 -17.72 -28.37
CA ALA A 124 -5.30 -18.49 -29.21
C ALA A 124 -4.99 -19.99 -29.27
N ILE A 125 -4.50 -20.56 -28.17
CA ILE A 125 -4.49 -22.02 -27.95
C ILE A 125 -5.33 -22.29 -26.70
N PRO A 126 -6.60 -22.68 -26.89
CA PRO A 126 -6.98 -23.97 -26.31
C PRO A 126 -7.93 -24.77 -27.21
N ALA A 127 -7.95 -26.09 -26.97
CA ALA A 127 -8.92 -27.10 -27.44
C ALA A 127 -8.35 -28.16 -28.40
N PHE A 128 -7.37 -28.92 -27.93
CA PHE A 128 -7.17 -30.29 -28.41
C PHE A 128 -6.53 -31.13 -27.31
N LEU A 129 -7.36 -31.54 -26.34
CA LEU A 129 -7.23 -32.72 -25.49
C LEU A 129 -8.50 -32.80 -24.62
N GLY A 130 -9.59 -33.26 -25.23
CA GLY A 130 -10.62 -33.97 -24.47
C GLY A 130 -10.03 -35.28 -23.92
N GLY A 131 -10.57 -35.92 -22.91
CA GLY A 131 -11.88 -35.78 -22.30
C GLY A 131 -12.30 -37.18 -21.87
N GLU A 132 -12.50 -37.39 -20.57
CA GLU A 132 -13.20 -38.56 -20.04
C GLU A 132 -14.06 -38.08 -18.87
N ARG A 133 -15.33 -37.84 -19.19
CA ARG A 133 -16.44 -37.89 -18.24
C ARG A 133 -16.99 -39.30 -18.33
N ASP A 134 -16.76 -40.11 -17.29
CA ASP A 134 -17.62 -41.24 -17.04
C ASP A 134 -18.69 -40.84 -16.03
N VAL A 135 -19.91 -40.88 -16.56
CA VAL A 135 -21.17 -40.92 -15.83
C VAL A 135 -21.27 -42.31 -15.23
N ASN A 136 -21.41 -42.44 -13.91
CA ASN A 136 -22.09 -43.59 -13.34
C ASN A 136 -22.90 -43.21 -12.11
N ASN A 137 -24.18 -43.03 -12.39
CA ASN A 137 -25.28 -43.25 -11.47
C ASN A 137 -25.34 -44.77 -11.19
N ASN A 138 -25.34 -45.20 -9.93
CA ASN A 138 -26.13 -46.36 -9.52
C ASN A 138 -26.37 -46.37 -8.02
N ASP A 139 -27.65 -46.50 -7.71
CA ASP A 139 -28.26 -46.78 -6.43
C ASP A 139 -27.80 -48.11 -5.79
N VAL A 140 -27.70 -48.07 -4.47
CA VAL A 140 -28.16 -49.06 -3.49
C VAL A 140 -27.90 -50.55 -3.77
N ALA A 141 -26.95 -51.12 -3.01
CA ALA A 141 -27.12 -52.46 -2.41
C ALA A 141 -26.28 -52.62 -1.14
N ASN A 142 -26.98 -52.81 -0.02
CA ASN A 142 -26.50 -53.39 1.24
C ASN A 142 -25.85 -54.76 1.01
N VAL A 143 -24.58 -54.96 1.37
CA VAL A 143 -24.03 -56.27 1.83
C VAL A 143 -22.88 -56.03 2.83
N GLU A 144 -22.97 -56.71 3.96
CA GLU A 144 -22.02 -56.83 5.09
C GLU A 144 -20.65 -57.47 4.72
N PRO A 145 -19.64 -57.39 5.62
CA PRO A 145 -18.23 -57.43 5.25
C PRO A 145 -17.70 -58.87 5.07
N GLN A 146 -16.83 -59.05 4.08
CA GLN A 146 -15.90 -60.18 4.04
C GLN A 146 -14.46 -59.72 4.15
N ASP A 147 -13.93 -60.03 5.32
CA ASP A 147 -12.55 -60.26 5.69
C ASP A 147 -11.81 -61.11 4.64
N LYS A 148 -10.71 -60.57 4.08
CA LYS A 148 -9.63 -61.31 3.40
C LYS A 148 -8.49 -60.38 2.98
N SER A 149 -7.45 -60.34 3.80
CA SER A 149 -6.09 -59.96 3.39
C SER A 149 -5.55 -60.94 2.34
N PRO A 150 -4.67 -60.47 1.44
CA PRO A 150 -3.58 -61.32 1.00
C PRO A 150 -2.21 -60.69 1.27
N GLU A 151 -1.44 -61.53 1.96
CA GLU A 151 0.01 -61.60 2.12
C GLU A 151 0.77 -61.32 0.81
N VAL A 152 1.68 -60.33 0.84
CA VAL A 152 2.70 -60.12 -0.21
C VAL A 152 4.07 -60.45 0.38
N LYS A 153 4.68 -61.54 -0.11
CA LYS A 153 6.10 -61.87 0.12
C LYS A 153 6.97 -61.28 -0.99
N PRO A 154 8.22 -60.85 -0.68
CA PRO A 154 9.11 -60.20 -1.62
C PRO A 154 9.99 -61.20 -2.40
N ALA A 155 10.35 -60.86 -3.62
CA ALA A 155 11.39 -61.51 -4.42
C ALA A 155 12.00 -60.47 -5.40
N PRO A 156 13.16 -60.73 -6.05
CA PRO A 156 14.43 -60.17 -5.61
C PRO A 156 15.10 -59.25 -6.64
N THR A 157 16.08 -58.52 -6.13
CA THR A 157 17.16 -57.80 -6.79
C THR A 157 17.72 -58.47 -8.04
N GLU A 158 17.78 -57.73 -9.16
CA GLU A 158 18.69 -58.02 -10.26
C GLU A 158 19.50 -56.77 -10.62
N VAL A 159 20.81 -56.92 -10.48
CA VAL A 159 21.85 -55.92 -10.74
C VAL A 159 22.37 -56.17 -12.15
N VAL A 160 22.43 -55.13 -12.99
CA VAL A 160 23.30 -55.12 -14.17
C VAL A 160 24.13 -53.84 -14.18
N PRO A 161 25.47 -53.95 -14.27
CA PRO A 161 26.39 -52.82 -14.25
C PRO A 161 26.65 -52.28 -15.66
N SER A 162 26.95 -50.98 -15.78
CA SER A 162 27.71 -50.49 -16.92
C SER A 162 28.74 -49.48 -16.44
N GLU A 163 29.99 -49.90 -16.54
CA GLU A 163 31.21 -49.18 -16.22
C GLU A 163 31.76 -48.51 -17.49
N ASN A 164 32.38 -47.34 -17.28
CA ASN A 164 33.54 -46.77 -17.98
C ASN A 164 33.38 -46.10 -19.37
N THR A 165 34.10 -45.05 -19.76
CA THR A 165 34.82 -43.88 -19.17
C THR A 165 35.15 -42.95 -20.40
N PRO A 166 36.10 -41.98 -20.39
CA PRO A 166 35.85 -40.54 -20.62
C PRO A 166 36.36 -40.02 -21.98
N GLU A 167 36.11 -38.75 -22.32
CA GLU A 167 37.15 -37.88 -22.92
C GLU A 167 36.78 -36.38 -23.01
N THR A 168 37.74 -35.56 -22.52
CA THR A 168 38.24 -34.24 -22.99
C THR A 168 37.34 -32.99 -23.19
N ALA A 169 37.50 -32.08 -22.22
CA ALA A 169 37.88 -30.66 -22.31
C ALA A 169 37.69 -29.88 -23.63
N THR A 170 37.05 -28.71 -23.55
CA THR A 170 37.63 -27.44 -24.06
C THR A 170 36.97 -26.20 -23.44
N THR A 171 37.83 -25.23 -23.18
CA THR A 171 37.63 -23.89 -22.59
C THR A 171 37.27 -22.89 -23.69
N GLU A 172 36.29 -21.99 -23.50
CA GLU A 172 36.18 -20.68 -24.20
C GLU A 172 34.96 -19.92 -23.63
N ARG A 173 35.14 -19.00 -22.67
CA ARG A 173 35.39 -17.54 -22.78
C ARG A 173 34.29 -16.76 -23.53
N ALA A 174 33.48 -16.04 -22.75
CA ALA A 174 32.44 -15.11 -23.16
C ALA A 174 32.97 -13.85 -23.88
N PRO A 175 32.10 -13.13 -24.62
CA PRO A 175 32.20 -11.68 -24.74
C PRO A 175 31.02 -10.94 -24.06
N SER A 176 31.40 -9.85 -23.39
CA SER A 176 30.59 -8.86 -22.68
C SER A 176 29.92 -7.85 -23.61
N PHE A 177 28.76 -7.36 -23.18
CA PHE A 177 27.79 -6.48 -23.85
C PHE A 177 28.17 -4.97 -23.90
N THR A 178 29.46 -4.60 -23.93
CA THR A 178 29.89 -3.19 -23.71
C THR A 178 30.59 -2.54 -24.91
N GLU A 179 30.08 -2.75 -26.13
CA GLU A 179 30.70 -2.21 -27.35
C GLU A 179 29.67 -1.64 -28.36
N LEU A 180 28.72 -0.82 -27.89
CA LEU A 180 27.78 -0.16 -28.81
C LEU A 180 27.29 1.23 -28.33
N MET A 181 28.20 2.15 -28.04
CA MET A 181 27.92 3.59 -28.03
C MET A 181 29.21 4.37 -28.30
N GLY A 182 29.36 4.82 -29.55
CA GLY A 182 30.54 5.52 -30.04
C GLY A 182 30.73 6.89 -29.41
N THR A 183 31.95 7.13 -28.93
CA THR A 183 32.46 8.45 -28.57
C THR A 183 32.81 9.23 -29.84
N GLY A 184 32.00 10.22 -30.18
CA GLY A 184 32.32 11.24 -31.19
C GLY A 184 32.71 12.54 -30.52
N ASN A 185 34.01 12.86 -30.54
CA ASN A 185 34.55 14.20 -30.29
C ASN A 185 35.39 14.55 -31.54
N PRO A 186 35.30 15.77 -32.09
CA PRO A 186 36.55 16.52 -32.23
C PRO A 186 36.41 18.06 -32.11
N THR A 187 37.33 18.63 -31.31
CA THR A 187 38.20 19.80 -31.56
C THR A 187 37.68 21.04 -32.31
N GLY A 188 37.89 22.23 -31.72
CA GLY A 188 37.82 23.50 -32.46
C GLY A 188 38.14 24.80 -31.70
N ASN A 189 39.41 24.96 -31.33
CA ASN A 189 40.23 26.20 -31.20
C ASN A 189 39.87 27.42 -30.30
N PRO A 190 40.88 28.08 -29.69
CA PRO A 190 40.75 29.30 -28.87
C PRO A 190 41.29 30.56 -29.60
N GLU A 191 40.70 31.74 -29.35
CA GLU A 191 41.35 33.06 -29.45
C GLU A 191 40.38 34.13 -28.87
N ASN A 192 40.67 34.79 -27.74
CA ASN A 192 41.53 35.96 -27.55
C ASN A 192 40.79 37.30 -27.85
N LEU A 193 40.56 38.12 -26.82
CA LEU A 193 40.89 39.56 -26.78
C LEU A 193 40.32 40.26 -25.53
N ASP A 194 41.27 40.59 -24.66
CA ASP A 194 41.47 41.85 -23.96
C ASP A 194 40.53 43.02 -24.34
N ASN A 195 39.88 43.63 -23.34
CA ASN A 195 39.71 45.08 -23.28
C ASN A 195 39.35 45.55 -21.87
N SER A 196 40.31 46.25 -21.30
CA SER A 196 40.25 47.08 -20.11
C SER A 196 39.40 48.34 -20.34
N ARG A 197 38.61 48.77 -19.33
CA ARG A 197 38.50 50.19 -18.92
C ARG A 197 37.58 50.44 -17.71
N THR A 198 38.19 51.06 -16.70
CA THR A 198 37.70 52.16 -15.84
C THR A 198 36.52 51.94 -14.87
N LYS A 199 36.89 52.02 -13.57
CA LYS A 199 36.04 52.43 -12.42
C LYS A 199 35.32 53.77 -12.69
N PRO A 200 34.21 54.08 -12.00
CA PRO A 200 34.36 54.74 -10.69
C PRO A 200 33.38 54.28 -9.59
N ASP A 201 33.78 54.63 -8.37
CA ASP A 201 33.09 54.56 -7.09
C ASP A 201 31.57 54.73 -7.10
N ARG A 202 30.88 53.88 -6.31
CA ARG A 202 29.69 54.28 -5.55
C ARG A 202 29.50 53.38 -4.32
N LYS A 203 29.70 53.97 -3.14
CA LYS A 203 29.30 53.43 -1.83
C LYS A 203 27.77 53.34 -1.77
N PRO A 204 27.15 52.24 -1.33
CA PRO A 204 25.74 52.24 -0.97
C PRO A 204 25.56 52.80 0.45
N ASN A 205 24.68 53.78 0.58
CA ASN A 205 24.16 54.24 1.88
C ASN A 205 23.35 53.10 2.50
N GLY A 206 23.90 52.45 3.52
CA GLY A 206 23.17 51.48 4.34
C GLY A 206 22.12 52.20 5.19
N LEU A 207 20.85 51.94 4.90
CA LEU A 207 19.72 52.32 5.73
C LEU A 207 19.73 51.45 7.00
N ARG A 208 20.22 51.98 8.12
CA ARG A 208 20.15 51.31 9.42
C ARG A 208 18.79 51.60 10.07
N ILE A 209 17.86 50.64 9.98
CA ILE A 209 16.63 50.67 10.78
C ILE A 209 17.01 50.23 12.21
N LYS A 210 17.04 51.18 13.15
CA LYS A 210 17.08 50.88 14.59
C LYS A 210 15.66 50.48 15.01
N ILE A 211 15.44 49.19 15.22
CA ILE A 211 14.25 48.70 15.91
C ILE A 211 14.57 48.77 17.41
N THR A 212 14.05 49.78 18.08
CA THR A 212 14.01 49.83 19.55
C THR A 212 12.78 49.08 20.01
N SER A 213 12.96 47.86 20.51
CA SER A 213 11.92 47.12 21.23
C SER A 213 11.72 47.77 22.60
N ASN A 214 10.56 48.38 22.80
CA ASN A 214 10.08 48.77 24.12
C ASN A 214 9.86 47.51 24.96
N VAL A 215 10.54 47.42 26.09
CA VAL A 215 10.23 46.48 27.17
C VAL A 215 9.17 47.17 28.05
N PRO A 216 7.94 46.64 28.17
CA PRO A 216 7.09 46.98 29.29
C PRO A 216 7.52 46.15 30.51
N ASP A 217 7.94 46.87 31.55
CA ASP A 217 8.13 46.37 32.90
C ASP A 217 6.81 45.87 33.50
N GLY A 218 6.90 44.76 34.24
CA GLY A 218 6.05 44.49 35.40
C GLY A 218 4.83 43.60 35.17
N GLY A 219 4.96 42.31 35.50
CA GLY A 219 3.82 41.42 35.69
C GLY A 219 4.23 39.98 35.98
N GLU A 220 4.25 39.66 37.28
CA GLU A 220 4.13 38.36 37.95
C GLU A 220 4.72 37.08 37.31
N ALA A 221 5.57 36.42 38.10
CA ALA A 221 6.19 35.13 37.80
C ALA A 221 5.14 34.00 37.73
N THR A 222 4.74 33.63 36.53
CA THR A 222 4.18 32.31 36.23
C THR A 222 5.31 31.33 35.96
N GLU A 223 5.25 30.17 36.62
CA GLU A 223 6.13 29.02 36.40
C GLU A 223 6.34 28.74 34.91
N LYS A 224 7.60 28.80 34.47
CA LYS A 224 8.00 28.37 33.14
C LYS A 224 7.87 26.86 33.06
N MET A 225 6.76 26.38 32.53
CA MET A 225 6.67 25.04 31.95
C MET A 225 7.50 25.07 30.65
N GLU A 226 8.61 24.35 30.63
CA GLU A 226 9.39 24.12 29.42
C GLU A 226 8.49 23.44 28.38
N PRO A 227 8.45 23.94 27.12
CA PRO A 227 7.76 23.23 26.06
C PRO A 227 8.57 21.97 25.75
N ALA A 228 8.11 20.82 26.28
CA ALA A 228 8.59 19.53 25.84
C ALA A 228 8.45 19.47 24.31
N PRO A 229 9.51 19.11 23.56
CA PRO A 229 9.39 18.95 22.13
C PRO A 229 8.35 17.86 21.86
N ILE A 230 7.26 18.25 21.18
CA ILE A 230 6.30 17.31 20.61
C ILE A 230 7.07 16.55 19.52
N GLY A 231 7.70 15.45 19.93
CA GLY A 231 8.39 14.54 19.02
C GLY A 231 7.35 13.90 18.11
N THR A 232 7.53 14.06 16.80
CA THR A 232 6.78 13.44 15.70
C THR A 232 6.96 11.90 15.63
N GLY A 233 7.12 11.22 16.76
CA GLY A 233 7.50 9.81 16.83
C GLY A 233 6.69 8.91 17.77
N SER A 234 5.63 9.40 18.41
CA SER A 234 4.91 8.61 19.44
C SER A 234 3.94 7.55 18.90
N LEU A 235 3.67 7.47 17.61
CA LEU A 235 2.82 6.40 17.04
C LEU A 235 3.57 5.06 16.89
N ALA A 236 4.90 5.07 16.84
CA ALA A 236 5.67 3.88 16.46
C ALA A 236 6.16 3.00 17.63
N ARG A 237 5.78 3.28 18.89
CA ARG A 237 6.32 2.55 20.06
C ARG A 237 5.31 1.94 21.01
N SER A 238 4.03 1.99 20.69
CA SER A 238 3.00 1.24 21.41
C SER A 238 2.21 0.38 20.44
N ILE A 239 2.88 -0.32 19.53
CA ILE A 239 2.29 -1.53 18.96
C ILE A 239 2.48 -2.56 20.06
N PRO A 240 1.44 -2.88 20.86
CA PRO A 240 1.57 -3.92 21.87
C PRO A 240 2.00 -5.19 21.15
N ASP A 241 2.98 -5.90 21.69
CA ASP A 241 3.35 -7.24 21.23
C ASP A 241 2.08 -8.09 21.21
N LEU A 242 1.51 -8.30 20.02
CA LEU A 242 0.29 -9.05 19.82
C LEU A 242 0.74 -10.51 19.94
N SER A 243 0.52 -11.10 21.12
CA SER A 243 0.71 -12.54 21.28
C SER A 243 -0.09 -13.26 20.18
N GLY A 244 0.41 -14.37 19.62
CA GLY A 244 -0.20 -15.05 18.46
C GLY A 244 -1.68 -15.48 18.57
N LYS A 245 -2.33 -15.26 19.71
CA LYS A 245 -3.80 -15.30 19.84
C LYS A 245 -4.50 -14.15 19.10
N LEU A 246 -3.89 -12.97 18.99
CA LEU A 246 -4.49 -11.82 18.31
C LEU A 246 -4.33 -11.88 16.79
N ASP A 247 -3.35 -12.61 16.27
CA ASP A 247 -3.14 -12.77 14.83
C ASP A 247 -4.37 -13.40 14.15
N SER A 248 -4.99 -14.38 14.82
CA SER A 248 -6.26 -14.99 14.36
C SER A 248 -7.43 -14.00 14.29
N ALA A 249 -7.41 -12.93 15.09
CA ALA A 249 -8.45 -11.92 15.08
C ALA A 249 -8.47 -11.08 13.79
N PHE A 250 -7.35 -11.09 13.06
CA PHE A 250 -7.16 -10.35 11.82
C PHE A 250 -6.99 -11.29 10.61
N ALA A 251 -7.36 -12.57 10.69
CA ALA A 251 -7.09 -13.51 9.60
C ALA A 251 -8.00 -13.28 8.37
N ARG A 252 -9.25 -12.86 8.57
CA ARG A 252 -10.19 -12.56 7.49
C ARG A 252 -11.36 -11.73 8.00
N PHE A 253 -11.79 -10.75 7.21
CA PHE A 253 -13.05 -10.06 7.49
C PHE A 253 -14.23 -10.98 7.18
N GLU A 254 -15.01 -11.29 8.21
CA GLU A 254 -16.28 -11.97 8.07
C GLU A 254 -17.39 -10.95 8.26
N LYS A 255 -18.08 -10.62 7.17
CA LYS A 255 -19.12 -9.60 7.23
C LYS A 255 -20.22 -10.04 8.20
N PRO A 256 -20.44 -9.31 9.31
CA PRO A 256 -21.45 -9.69 10.29
C PRO A 256 -22.84 -9.67 9.65
N ALA A 257 -23.65 -10.70 9.94
CA ALA A 257 -25.03 -10.72 9.50
C ALA A 257 -25.84 -9.64 10.26
N ASP A 258 -26.33 -8.64 9.53
CA ASP A 258 -27.38 -7.71 9.95
C ASP A 258 -27.26 -7.12 11.37
N LEU A 259 -26.06 -6.67 11.77
CA LEU A 259 -25.90 -5.88 12.99
C LEU A 259 -26.72 -4.59 12.89
N SER A 260 -27.79 -4.49 13.70
CA SER A 260 -28.63 -3.28 13.74
C SER A 260 -27.81 -2.05 14.18
N ALA A 261 -28.26 -0.85 13.78
CA ALA A 261 -27.61 0.38 14.22
C ALA A 261 -27.58 0.55 15.75
N GLU A 262 -28.59 0.00 16.45
CA GLU A 262 -28.62 -0.02 17.92
C GLU A 262 -27.53 -0.94 18.48
N ASN A 263 -27.37 -2.14 17.91
CA ASN A 263 -26.36 -3.10 18.32
C ASN A 263 -24.94 -2.57 18.09
N ARG A 264 -24.69 -1.92 16.94
CA ARG A 264 -23.38 -1.31 16.65
C ARG A 264 -23.05 -0.20 17.64
N ARG A 265 -24.00 0.68 17.95
CA ARG A 265 -23.80 1.74 18.97
C ARG A 265 -23.61 1.15 20.36
N GLN A 266 -24.37 0.12 20.70
CA GLN A 266 -24.22 -0.57 21.98
C GLN A 266 -22.82 -1.19 22.10
N LEU A 267 -22.33 -1.86 21.06
CA LEU A 267 -20.99 -2.43 21.02
C LEU A 267 -19.90 -1.37 21.21
N LEU A 268 -19.99 -0.24 20.48
CA LEU A 268 -19.02 0.86 20.65
C LEU A 268 -19.12 1.55 22.02
N SER A 269 -20.32 1.64 22.60
CA SER A 269 -20.52 2.23 23.93
C SER A 269 -19.88 1.42 25.06
N LEU A 270 -19.62 0.12 24.83
CA LEU A 270 -18.87 -0.73 25.76
C LEU A 270 -17.35 -0.44 25.71
N LEU A 271 -16.85 0.18 24.63
CA LEU A 271 -15.45 0.50 24.46
C LEU A 271 -15.09 1.87 25.03
N ALA A 272 -15.85 2.89 24.66
CA ALA A 272 -15.58 4.27 25.00
C ALA A 272 -16.87 4.95 25.47
N SER A 273 -16.74 5.82 26.47
CA SER A 273 -17.85 6.68 26.91
C SER A 273 -18.05 7.89 25.98
N GLU A 274 -17.09 8.16 25.11
CA GLU A 274 -17.08 9.31 24.22
C GLU A 274 -17.73 8.99 22.86
N LYS A 275 -17.99 10.05 22.08
CA LYS A 275 -18.63 9.95 20.77
C LYS A 275 -17.70 9.36 19.70
N GLU A 276 -16.39 9.44 19.91
CA GLU A 276 -15.38 8.92 18.98
C GLU A 276 -14.56 7.83 19.66
N VAL A 277 -14.35 6.72 18.93
CA VAL A 277 -13.53 5.60 19.41
C VAL A 277 -12.18 5.68 18.70
N SER A 278 -11.12 5.83 19.49
CA SER A 278 -9.74 5.88 19.00
C SER A 278 -9.21 4.50 18.61
N ASP A 279 -8.18 4.46 17.76
CA ASP A 279 -7.54 3.19 17.32
C ASP A 279 -7.09 2.35 18.55
N ALA A 280 -6.53 3.01 19.56
CA ALA A 280 -6.09 2.35 20.79
C ALA A 280 -7.24 1.77 21.63
N GLU A 281 -8.41 2.41 21.63
CA GLU A 281 -9.59 1.93 22.35
C GLU A 281 -10.21 0.71 21.66
N VAL A 282 -10.25 0.69 20.32
CA VAL A 282 -10.72 -0.50 19.57
C VAL A 282 -9.80 -1.69 19.85
N ILE A 283 -8.47 -1.50 19.78
CA ILE A 283 -7.48 -2.54 20.09
C ILE A 283 -7.59 -3.00 21.55
N ALA A 284 -7.68 -2.08 22.51
CA ALA A 284 -7.89 -2.42 23.92
C ALA A 284 -9.23 -3.13 24.13
N GLY A 285 -10.22 -2.79 23.30
CA GLY A 285 -11.54 -3.36 23.23
C GLY A 285 -11.56 -4.86 22.99
N LEU A 286 -10.80 -5.35 22.01
CA LEU A 286 -10.68 -6.78 21.74
C LEU A 286 -10.31 -7.61 22.99
N ARG A 287 -9.52 -7.02 23.89
CA ARG A 287 -9.08 -7.70 25.11
C ARG A 287 -10.10 -7.62 26.24
N LYS A 288 -10.85 -6.52 26.34
CA LYS A 288 -11.76 -6.24 27.46
C LYS A 288 -13.21 -6.66 27.19
N LEU A 289 -13.65 -6.59 25.94
CA LEU A 289 -15.03 -6.88 25.55
C LEU A 289 -15.47 -8.30 25.87
N PRO A 290 -14.68 -9.36 25.67
CA PRO A 290 -15.12 -10.71 26.02
C PRO A 290 -15.52 -10.84 27.51
N GLU A 291 -14.81 -10.14 28.40
CA GLU A 291 -15.14 -10.11 29.84
C GLU A 291 -16.39 -9.23 30.12
N ALA A 292 -16.51 -8.09 29.45
CA ALA A 292 -17.67 -7.21 29.56
C ALA A 292 -18.95 -7.89 29.06
N LEU A 293 -18.88 -8.61 27.93
CA LEU A 293 -19.99 -9.35 27.34
C LEU A 293 -20.45 -10.48 28.28
N ARG A 294 -19.50 -11.25 28.84
CA ARG A 294 -19.81 -12.32 29.81
C ARG A 294 -20.45 -11.79 31.10
N SER A 295 -20.06 -10.59 31.56
CA SER A 295 -20.58 -10.00 32.80
C SER A 295 -21.90 -9.24 32.62
N GLY A 296 -22.27 -8.84 31.41
CA GLY A 296 -23.48 -8.06 31.13
C GLY A 296 -24.81 -8.80 31.29
N GLY A 297 -24.77 -10.13 31.48
CA GLY A 297 -25.95 -10.96 31.73
C GLY A 297 -26.96 -10.97 30.57
N GLU A 298 -28.24 -11.23 30.88
CA GLU A 298 -29.31 -11.39 29.89
C GLU A 298 -29.47 -10.19 28.94
N LYS A 299 -29.09 -8.98 29.37
CA LYS A 299 -29.22 -7.76 28.56
C LYS A 299 -28.32 -7.75 27.32
N LEU A 300 -27.19 -8.46 27.37
CA LEU A 300 -26.27 -8.58 26.24
C LEU A 300 -26.42 -9.91 25.50
N GLY A 301 -27.34 -10.79 25.92
CA GLY A 301 -27.53 -12.10 25.29
C GLY A 301 -27.85 -12.01 23.81
N ASP A 302 -28.79 -11.12 23.43
CA ASP A 302 -29.15 -10.87 22.02
C ASP A 302 -28.01 -10.25 21.22
N LEU A 303 -27.14 -9.46 21.85
CA LEU A 303 -25.96 -8.92 21.19
C LEU A 303 -24.94 -10.03 20.95
N ILE A 304 -24.63 -10.84 21.96
CA ILE A 304 -23.67 -11.95 21.85
C ILE A 304 -24.08 -12.93 20.75
N SER A 305 -25.35 -13.32 20.69
CA SER A 305 -25.85 -14.24 19.64
C SER A 305 -25.81 -13.65 18.22
N LYS A 306 -25.61 -12.34 18.08
CA LYS A 306 -25.45 -11.67 16.77
C LYS A 306 -23.99 -11.37 16.43
N LEU A 307 -23.12 -11.40 17.44
CA LEU A 307 -21.68 -11.25 17.26
C LEU A 307 -21.02 -12.59 16.91
N ASP A 308 -21.61 -13.70 17.38
CA ASP A 308 -21.34 -15.07 16.97
C ASP A 308 -21.85 -15.26 15.53
N LEU A 309 -20.93 -15.37 14.58
CA LEU A 309 -21.21 -15.36 13.14
C LEU A 309 -21.40 -16.77 12.58
N ASP A 310 -20.84 -17.79 13.25
CA ASP A 310 -20.92 -19.19 12.84
C ASP A 310 -21.93 -20.04 13.65
N ASP A 311 -22.62 -19.41 14.61
CA ASP A 311 -23.65 -19.99 15.49
C ASP A 311 -23.12 -21.13 16.39
N ASP A 312 -21.81 -21.17 16.69
CA ASP A 312 -21.21 -22.22 17.52
C ASP A 312 -21.33 -21.98 19.04
N ASN A 313 -21.87 -20.83 19.45
CA ASN A 313 -21.99 -20.32 20.82
C ASN A 313 -20.64 -19.96 21.49
N GLN A 314 -19.59 -19.77 20.70
CA GLN A 314 -18.28 -19.31 21.14
C GLN A 314 -17.86 -18.08 20.34
N LEU A 315 -17.95 -16.92 21.00
CA LEU A 315 -17.45 -15.69 20.41
C LEU A 315 -15.93 -15.71 20.27
N GLU A 316 -15.44 -15.95 19.06
CA GLU A 316 -14.03 -15.93 18.72
C GLU A 316 -13.50 -14.48 18.60
N SER A 317 -12.17 -14.34 18.63
CA SER A 317 -11.57 -13.00 18.51
C SER A 317 -11.76 -12.40 17.12
N GLY A 318 -11.82 -13.22 16.07
CA GLY A 318 -12.03 -12.78 14.68
C GLY A 318 -13.44 -12.27 14.41
N GLU A 319 -14.46 -12.94 14.95
CA GLU A 319 -15.86 -12.53 14.86
C GLU A 319 -16.09 -11.20 15.60
N LEU A 320 -15.51 -11.08 16.81
CA LEU A 320 -15.55 -9.86 17.58
C LEU A 320 -14.83 -8.71 16.87
N ALA A 321 -13.66 -8.97 16.27
CA ALA A 321 -12.91 -7.98 15.51
C ALA A 321 -13.67 -7.51 14.26
N SER A 322 -14.25 -8.44 13.50
CA SER A 322 -15.08 -8.13 12.33
C SER A 322 -16.32 -7.32 12.71
N SER A 323 -17.00 -7.70 13.79
CA SER A 323 -18.15 -6.96 14.32
C SER A 323 -17.79 -5.56 14.81
N LEU A 324 -16.61 -5.39 15.41
CA LEU A 324 -16.10 -4.09 15.83
C LEU A 324 -15.71 -3.22 14.64
N ALA A 325 -15.06 -3.78 13.64
CA ALA A 325 -14.74 -3.09 12.40
C ALA A 325 -16.02 -2.59 11.70
N GLU A 326 -17.03 -3.46 11.55
CA GLU A 326 -18.34 -3.10 10.97
C GLU A 326 -19.06 -2.00 11.80
N ALA A 327 -19.04 -2.11 13.13
CA ALA A 327 -19.62 -1.11 14.01
C ALA A 327 -18.91 0.25 13.87
N ARG A 328 -17.58 0.24 13.84
CA ARG A 328 -16.76 1.44 13.69
C ARG A 328 -16.98 2.10 12.33
N PHE A 329 -16.98 1.30 11.26
CA PHE A 329 -17.24 1.72 9.90
C PHE A 329 -18.56 2.49 9.81
N HIS A 330 -19.65 1.95 10.33
CA HIS A 330 -20.96 2.60 10.19
C HIS A 330 -21.18 3.78 11.15
N GLU A 331 -20.73 3.68 12.40
CA GLU A 331 -21.13 4.65 13.43
C GLU A 331 -20.11 5.79 13.62
N THR A 332 -18.85 5.63 13.21
CA THR A 332 -17.80 6.66 13.39
C THR A 332 -17.41 7.35 12.08
N GLU A 333 -17.00 8.62 12.16
CA GLU A 333 -16.51 9.33 10.98
C GLU A 333 -15.16 8.81 10.50
N ALA A 334 -14.24 8.51 11.42
CA ALA A 334 -12.94 7.93 11.10
C ALA A 334 -13.09 6.58 10.38
N GLY A 335 -13.98 5.70 10.86
CA GLY A 335 -14.26 4.41 10.19
C GLY A 335 -14.82 4.61 8.79
N ARG A 336 -15.83 5.46 8.60
CA ARG A 336 -16.34 5.76 7.24
C ARG A 336 -15.26 6.28 6.28
N GLN A 337 -14.33 7.10 6.77
CA GLN A 337 -13.22 7.59 5.96
C GLN A 337 -12.19 6.49 5.66
N ALA A 338 -11.86 5.67 6.66
CA ALA A 338 -10.96 4.53 6.48
C ALA A 338 -11.51 3.52 5.47
N ALA A 339 -12.78 3.14 5.58
CA ALA A 339 -13.45 2.29 4.59
C ALA A 339 -13.45 2.90 3.19
N ARG A 340 -13.71 4.21 3.03
CA ARG A 340 -13.61 4.86 1.71
C ARG A 340 -12.22 4.74 1.11
N ILE A 341 -11.18 4.98 1.92
CA ILE A 341 -9.79 4.79 1.48
C ILE A 341 -9.57 3.32 1.13
N PHE A 342 -10.10 2.40 1.95
CA PHE A 342 -10.06 0.95 1.75
C PHE A 342 -10.54 0.55 0.36
N PHE A 343 -11.80 0.83 0.06
CA PHE A 343 -12.41 0.43 -1.21
C PHE A 343 -11.85 1.17 -2.42
N ARG A 344 -11.32 2.39 -2.26
CA ARG A 344 -10.63 3.09 -3.37
C ARG A 344 -9.31 2.44 -3.76
N ILE A 345 -8.61 1.84 -2.79
CA ILE A 345 -7.30 1.22 -3.02
C ILE A 345 -7.44 -0.23 -3.45
N ASP A 346 -8.42 -0.96 -2.89
CA ASP A 346 -8.79 -2.32 -3.26
C ASP A 346 -9.45 -2.34 -4.65
N ASP A 347 -8.61 -2.32 -5.69
CA ASP A 347 -9.00 -2.20 -7.11
C ASP A 347 -9.72 -3.44 -7.65
N ASN A 348 -9.42 -4.61 -7.08
CA ASN A 348 -9.98 -5.89 -7.49
C ASN A 348 -11.20 -6.32 -6.63
N HIS A 349 -11.45 -5.61 -5.52
CA HIS A 349 -12.52 -5.87 -4.55
C HIS A 349 -12.46 -7.25 -3.90
N ASP A 350 -11.25 -7.76 -3.63
CA ASP A 350 -11.04 -9.02 -2.92
C ASP A 350 -11.06 -8.87 -1.40
N GLY A 351 -11.15 -7.63 -0.89
CA GLY A 351 -11.24 -7.32 0.52
C GLY A 351 -9.89 -7.28 1.23
N VAL A 352 -8.78 -7.26 0.49
CA VAL A 352 -7.42 -7.08 1.02
C VAL A 352 -6.65 -6.04 0.23
N TRP A 353 -5.67 -5.41 0.87
CA TRP A 353 -4.71 -4.54 0.21
C TRP A 353 -3.39 -5.26 0.01
N THR A 354 -3.00 -5.39 -1.25
CA THR A 354 -1.65 -5.79 -1.63
C THR A 354 -0.70 -4.58 -1.71
N ASP A 355 0.61 -4.82 -1.61
CA ASP A 355 1.62 -3.75 -1.81
C ASP A 355 1.52 -3.15 -3.21
N GLU A 356 1.17 -3.95 -4.21
CA GLU A 356 0.94 -3.50 -5.58
C GLU A 356 -0.24 -2.53 -5.70
N GLU A 357 -1.38 -2.84 -5.07
CA GLU A 357 -2.59 -1.99 -5.11
C GLU A 357 -2.37 -0.66 -4.42
N VAL A 358 -1.79 -0.68 -3.22
CA VAL A 358 -1.48 0.54 -2.48
C VAL A 358 -0.47 1.38 -3.26
N THR A 359 0.63 0.78 -3.74
CA THR A 359 1.67 1.49 -4.49
C THR A 359 1.11 2.11 -5.78
N LYS A 360 0.31 1.35 -6.53
CA LYS A 360 -0.34 1.84 -7.77
C LYS A 360 -1.21 3.07 -7.48
N ASN A 361 -2.10 2.98 -6.49
CA ASN A 361 -3.05 4.05 -6.18
C ASN A 361 -2.37 5.28 -5.54
N VAL A 362 -1.43 5.07 -4.63
CA VAL A 362 -0.63 6.15 -4.02
C VAL A 362 0.18 6.89 -5.09
N ARG A 363 0.82 6.17 -6.01
CA ARG A 363 1.57 6.78 -7.12
C ARG A 363 0.68 7.62 -8.02
N LEU A 364 -0.50 7.11 -8.37
CA LEU A 364 -1.49 7.85 -9.17
C LEU A 364 -1.97 9.13 -8.47
N ALA A 365 -2.08 9.10 -7.14
CA ALA A 365 -2.41 10.28 -6.33
C ALA A 365 -1.23 11.24 -6.10
N GLY A 366 -0.01 10.88 -6.55
CA GLY A 366 1.21 11.67 -6.41
C GLY A 366 1.90 11.54 -5.05
N GLY A 367 1.64 10.46 -4.32
CA GLY A 367 2.35 10.09 -3.09
C GLY A 367 3.68 9.38 -3.35
N SER A 368 4.45 9.15 -2.28
CA SER A 368 5.74 8.44 -2.32
C SER A 368 5.57 6.95 -1.99
N ASP A 369 5.83 6.09 -2.97
CA ASP A 369 5.68 4.63 -2.86
C ASP A 369 6.44 4.05 -1.64
N GLN A 370 7.71 4.44 -1.46
CA GLN A 370 8.57 3.89 -0.39
C GLN A 370 8.08 4.20 1.02
N GLU A 371 7.37 5.32 1.20
CA GLU A 371 6.81 5.68 2.50
C GLU A 371 5.59 4.83 2.82
N PHE A 372 4.74 4.55 1.83
CA PHE A 372 3.54 3.75 2.02
C PHE A 372 3.83 2.27 2.19
N THR A 373 4.76 1.68 1.44
CA THR A 373 5.18 0.28 1.69
C THR A 373 5.68 0.06 3.12
N ARG A 374 6.35 1.06 3.73
CA ARG A 374 6.73 0.98 5.15
C ARG A 374 5.56 1.09 6.10
N LYS A 375 4.53 1.86 5.75
CA LYS A 375 3.32 2.06 6.56
C LYS A 375 2.35 0.90 6.48
N ILE A 376 2.25 0.22 5.32
CA ILE A 376 1.49 -1.02 5.16
C ILE A 376 1.88 -2.02 6.25
N ARG A 377 3.18 -2.23 6.46
CA ARG A 377 3.70 -3.12 7.52
C ARG A 377 3.36 -2.69 8.95
N LEU A 378 2.93 -1.45 9.16
CA LEU A 378 2.45 -0.97 10.46
C LEU A 378 0.95 -1.20 10.63
N TRP A 379 0.21 -1.31 9.53
CA TRP A 379 -1.23 -1.56 9.52
C TRP A 379 -1.55 -3.05 9.46
N ASP A 380 -0.73 -3.81 8.74
CA ASP A 380 -0.67 -5.28 8.73
C ASP A 380 -0.24 -5.77 10.13
N GLN A 381 -1.25 -6.09 10.96
CA GLN A 381 -1.07 -6.46 12.36
C GLN A 381 -0.67 -7.92 12.50
N ASN A 382 -1.16 -8.79 11.61
CA ASN A 382 -0.87 -10.23 11.66
C ASN A 382 0.40 -10.61 10.86
N HIS A 383 0.99 -9.65 10.13
CA HIS A 383 2.19 -9.80 9.32
C HIS A 383 2.06 -10.82 8.17
N ASP A 384 0.86 -10.96 7.61
CA ASP A 384 0.60 -11.84 6.46
C ASP A 384 0.99 -11.20 5.11
N GLY A 385 1.38 -9.93 5.12
CA GLY A 385 1.84 -9.18 3.95
C GLY A 385 0.72 -8.48 3.19
N VAL A 386 -0.53 -8.59 3.63
CA VAL A 386 -1.67 -7.82 3.13
C VAL A 386 -2.28 -7.00 4.27
N VAL A 387 -3.14 -6.04 3.93
CA VAL A 387 -3.95 -5.33 4.94
C VAL A 387 -5.41 -5.58 4.64
N ASN A 388 -6.10 -6.30 5.51
CA ASN A 388 -7.54 -6.54 5.32
C ASN A 388 -8.40 -5.39 5.87
N PHE A 389 -9.71 -5.50 5.63
CA PHE A 389 -10.67 -4.49 6.08
C PHE A 389 -10.67 -4.28 7.60
N VAL A 390 -10.52 -5.35 8.40
CA VAL A 390 -10.49 -5.25 9.87
C VAL A 390 -9.27 -4.46 10.32
N GLU A 391 -8.10 -4.77 9.78
CA GLU A 391 -6.84 -4.07 10.11
C GLU A 391 -6.89 -2.59 9.72
N ALA A 392 -7.49 -2.29 8.56
CA ALA A 392 -7.73 -0.93 8.11
C ALA A 392 -8.66 -0.17 9.07
N GLU A 393 -9.80 -0.77 9.46
CA GLU A 393 -10.71 -0.16 10.42
C GLU A 393 -10.09 0.00 11.81
N PHE A 394 -9.23 -0.92 12.25
CA PHE A 394 -8.50 -0.77 13.52
C PHE A 394 -7.44 0.35 13.46
N SER A 395 -6.94 0.63 12.26
CA SER A 395 -5.99 1.71 11.96
C SER A 395 -6.67 2.97 11.40
N ALA A 396 -8.00 3.13 11.57
CA ALA A 396 -8.76 4.15 10.86
C ALA A 396 -8.24 5.59 11.04
N GLN A 397 -7.89 6.01 12.27
CA GLN A 397 -7.37 7.38 12.49
C GLN A 397 -5.94 7.53 11.95
N ALA A 398 -5.13 6.47 11.98
CA ALA A 398 -3.81 6.46 11.35
C ALA A 398 -3.95 6.59 9.82
N LEU A 399 -4.81 5.79 9.18
CA LEU A 399 -5.09 5.87 7.75
C LEU A 399 -5.58 7.25 7.35
N GLN A 400 -6.58 7.78 8.06
CA GLN A 400 -7.12 9.11 7.80
C GLN A 400 -6.02 10.18 7.79
N ARG A 401 -5.13 10.18 8.79
CA ARG A 401 -4.03 11.16 8.87
C ARG A 401 -3.04 11.02 7.73
N GLU A 402 -2.70 9.79 7.34
CA GLU A 402 -1.69 9.54 6.31
C GLU A 402 -2.20 9.80 4.89
N PHE A 403 -3.48 9.50 4.66
CA PHE A 403 -4.10 9.70 3.36
C PHE A 403 -4.71 11.10 3.18
N GLN A 404 -4.86 11.91 4.24
CA GLN A 404 -5.48 13.24 4.17
C GLN A 404 -4.95 14.13 3.02
N LEU A 405 -3.65 14.05 2.70
CA LEU A 405 -3.03 14.86 1.65
C LEU A 405 -3.35 14.39 0.22
N ILE A 406 -3.71 13.11 0.07
CA ILE A 406 -3.91 12.46 -1.23
C ILE A 406 -5.34 11.94 -1.42
N GLU A 407 -6.18 11.97 -0.39
CA GLU A 407 -7.54 11.42 -0.38
C GLU A 407 -8.40 11.97 -1.52
N GLY A 408 -8.34 13.28 -1.79
CA GLY A 408 -9.08 13.92 -2.88
C GLY A 408 -8.63 13.53 -4.29
N LYS A 409 -7.56 12.73 -4.40
CA LYS A 409 -7.02 12.21 -5.66
C LYS A 409 -7.14 10.69 -5.77
N LEU A 410 -7.56 10.02 -4.69
CA LEU A 410 -7.86 8.59 -4.72
C LEU A 410 -9.26 8.41 -5.28
N TYR A 411 -9.37 7.56 -6.29
CA TYR A 411 -10.63 7.20 -6.92
C TYR A 411 -10.68 5.69 -7.08
N ASP A 412 -11.82 5.11 -6.75
CA ASP A 412 -12.15 3.75 -7.14
C ASP A 412 -12.24 3.70 -8.67
N SER A 413 -11.43 2.83 -9.28
CA SER A 413 -11.30 2.77 -10.74
C SER A 413 -12.59 2.28 -11.41
N GLN A 414 -13.34 1.38 -10.77
CA GLN A 414 -14.57 0.79 -11.30
C GLN A 414 -15.71 1.80 -11.21
N ILE A 415 -15.86 2.46 -10.07
CA ILE A 415 -16.89 3.50 -9.86
C ILE A 415 -16.59 4.70 -10.74
N LEU A 416 -15.32 5.11 -10.88
CA LEU A 416 -14.92 6.18 -11.79
C LEU A 416 -15.24 5.81 -13.24
N ALA A 417 -14.94 4.58 -13.67
CA ALA A 417 -15.28 4.10 -15.01
C ALA A 417 -16.80 4.03 -15.24
N GLN A 418 -17.60 3.68 -14.23
CA GLN A 418 -19.06 3.76 -14.30
C GLN A 418 -19.53 5.21 -14.46
N ALA A 419 -19.07 6.12 -13.60
CA ALA A 419 -19.41 7.54 -13.66
C ALA A 419 -19.05 8.14 -15.02
N GLN A 420 -17.87 7.81 -15.56
CA GLN A 420 -17.42 8.25 -16.88
C GLN A 420 -18.29 7.70 -18.01
N ARG A 421 -18.72 6.43 -17.96
CA ARG A 421 -19.62 5.85 -18.96
C ARG A 421 -20.98 6.57 -18.97
N VAL A 422 -21.54 6.83 -17.79
CA VAL A 422 -22.81 7.56 -17.66
C VAL A 422 -22.65 8.99 -18.19
N PHE A 423 -21.56 9.68 -17.83
CA PHE A 423 -21.26 11.02 -18.33
C PHE A 423 -21.09 11.05 -19.84
N ALA A 424 -20.25 10.20 -20.42
CA ALA A 424 -19.98 10.19 -21.87
C ALA A 424 -21.25 9.95 -22.71
N SER A 425 -22.25 9.26 -22.17
CA SER A 425 -23.54 9.06 -22.85
C SER A 425 -24.45 10.29 -22.84
N SER A 426 -24.23 11.21 -21.89
CA SER A 426 -25.13 12.32 -21.56
C SER A 426 -24.53 13.70 -21.85
N ASP A 427 -23.23 13.87 -21.62
CA ASP A 427 -22.46 15.09 -21.86
C ASP A 427 -22.07 15.16 -23.34
N ARG A 428 -22.92 15.82 -24.13
CA ARG A 428 -22.70 16.00 -25.57
C ARG A 428 -21.75 17.15 -25.85
N SER A 429 -21.67 18.11 -24.92
CA SER A 429 -20.82 19.28 -25.03
C SER A 429 -19.35 18.96 -24.75
N GLY A 430 -19.09 17.94 -23.92
CA GLY A 430 -17.75 17.51 -23.52
C GLY A 430 -17.09 18.49 -22.54
N ASP A 431 -17.88 19.27 -21.82
CA ASP A 431 -17.39 20.24 -20.83
C ASP A 431 -17.21 19.62 -19.43
N GLY A 432 -17.59 18.35 -19.24
CA GLY A 432 -17.50 17.64 -17.98
C GLY A 432 -18.58 18.01 -16.97
N VAL A 433 -19.62 18.75 -17.38
CA VAL A 433 -20.72 19.20 -16.53
C VAL A 433 -22.06 19.00 -17.24
N LEU A 434 -22.88 18.07 -16.72
CA LEU A 434 -24.25 17.91 -17.21
C LEU A 434 -25.09 19.13 -16.81
N SER A 435 -25.54 19.89 -17.79
CA SER A 435 -26.37 21.08 -17.56
C SER A 435 -27.55 21.18 -18.54
N GLY A 436 -28.58 21.94 -18.15
CA GLY A 436 -29.73 22.26 -19.01
C GLY A 436 -30.39 21.04 -19.66
N ARG A 437 -30.29 20.93 -20.99
CA ARG A 437 -30.90 19.83 -21.76
C ARG A 437 -30.19 18.49 -21.55
N GLU A 438 -28.88 18.49 -21.32
CA GLU A 438 -28.10 17.27 -21.10
C GLU A 438 -28.47 16.65 -19.77
N LEU A 439 -28.51 17.46 -18.71
CA LEU A 439 -28.99 17.02 -17.40
C LEU A 439 -30.44 16.51 -17.49
N THR A 440 -31.34 17.26 -18.15
CA THR A 440 -32.75 16.84 -18.29
C THR A 440 -32.88 15.44 -18.92
N LYS A 441 -32.05 15.14 -19.92
CA LYS A 441 -32.00 13.82 -20.53
C LYS A 441 -31.34 12.77 -19.62
N ALA A 442 -30.26 13.15 -18.95
CA ALA A 442 -29.53 12.27 -18.05
C ALA A 442 -30.37 11.84 -16.83
N LEU A 443 -31.33 12.67 -16.39
CA LEU A 443 -32.30 12.34 -15.34
C LEU A 443 -33.20 11.14 -15.68
N GLU A 444 -33.20 10.64 -16.92
CA GLU A 444 -33.82 9.35 -17.26
C GLU A 444 -33.08 8.17 -16.59
N SER A 445 -31.79 8.33 -16.25
CA SER A 445 -31.06 7.38 -15.43
C SER A 445 -31.37 7.59 -13.94
N PRO A 446 -31.79 6.55 -13.20
CA PRO A 446 -32.12 6.68 -11.78
C PRO A 446 -30.90 7.11 -10.95
N GLU A 447 -29.69 6.67 -11.32
CA GLU A 447 -28.44 7.04 -10.66
C GLU A 447 -28.17 8.55 -10.76
N VAL A 448 -28.37 9.12 -11.95
CA VAL A 448 -28.18 10.56 -12.19
C VAL A 448 -29.30 11.37 -11.53
N ALA A 449 -30.53 10.87 -11.55
CA ALA A 449 -31.66 11.51 -10.88
C ALA A 449 -31.45 11.58 -9.36
N ALA A 450 -30.98 10.48 -8.76
CA ALA A 450 -30.65 10.40 -7.35
C ALA A 450 -29.44 11.28 -6.98
N ALA A 451 -28.42 11.36 -7.85
CA ALA A 451 -27.26 12.24 -7.64
C ALA A 451 -27.62 13.73 -7.75
N ALA A 452 -28.48 14.08 -8.70
CA ALA A 452 -28.79 15.48 -8.99
C ALA A 452 -29.61 16.15 -7.89
N GLN A 453 -30.54 15.44 -7.23
CA GLN A 453 -31.38 15.97 -6.13
C GLN A 453 -31.96 17.39 -6.36
N GLY A 454 -32.34 17.72 -7.60
CA GLY A 454 -32.86 19.05 -7.97
C GLY A 454 -31.80 20.14 -8.25
N ARG A 455 -30.52 19.80 -8.31
CA ARG A 455 -29.45 20.68 -8.79
C ARG A 455 -29.64 21.01 -10.28
N LYS A 456 -29.16 22.20 -10.68
CA LYS A 456 -29.22 22.67 -12.08
C LYS A 456 -28.07 22.15 -12.95
N THR A 457 -27.00 21.69 -12.29
CA THR A 457 -25.79 21.14 -12.89
C THR A 457 -25.36 19.94 -12.08
N LEU A 458 -24.75 18.96 -12.74
CA LEU A 458 -24.10 17.83 -12.10
C LEU A 458 -22.73 17.64 -12.75
N SER A 459 -21.67 17.63 -11.96
CA SER A 459 -20.30 17.35 -12.41
C SER A 459 -19.98 15.86 -12.33
N LEU A 460 -18.96 15.41 -13.08
CA LEU A 460 -18.49 14.02 -13.04
C LEU A 460 -18.10 13.60 -11.62
N HIS A 461 -17.45 14.50 -10.88
CA HIS A 461 -17.04 14.26 -9.51
C HIS A 461 -18.22 14.09 -8.55
N GLU A 462 -19.28 14.89 -8.69
CA GLU A 462 -20.50 14.75 -7.87
C GLU A 462 -21.23 13.43 -8.16
N LEU A 463 -21.28 13.00 -9.43
CA LEU A 463 -21.84 11.69 -9.77
C LEU A 463 -21.00 10.56 -9.19
N TYR A 464 -19.66 10.65 -9.29
CA TYR A 464 -18.75 9.68 -8.69
C TYR A 464 -18.99 9.56 -7.18
N LEU A 465 -19.02 10.67 -6.44
CA LEU A 465 -19.26 10.66 -4.99
C LEU A 465 -20.62 10.05 -4.63
N HIS A 466 -21.63 10.26 -5.47
CA HIS A 466 -22.93 9.64 -5.27
C HIS A 466 -22.89 8.12 -5.47
N LEU A 467 -22.29 7.66 -6.58
CA LEU A 467 -22.14 6.23 -6.84
C LEU A 467 -21.29 5.53 -5.76
N GLU A 468 -20.23 6.19 -5.30
CA GLU A 468 -19.41 5.74 -4.18
C GLU A 468 -20.23 5.61 -2.89
N SER A 469 -21.08 6.58 -2.56
CA SER A 469 -21.96 6.48 -1.38
C SER A 469 -22.91 5.28 -1.45
N ILE A 470 -23.45 4.98 -2.65
CA ILE A 470 -24.34 3.83 -2.86
C ILE A 470 -23.57 2.51 -2.71
N ALA A 471 -22.38 2.42 -3.33
CA ALA A 471 -21.55 1.22 -3.27
C ALA A 471 -21.15 0.88 -1.82
N LEU A 472 -20.90 1.90 -1.00
CA LEU A 472 -20.54 1.76 0.41
C LEU A 472 -21.76 1.63 1.35
N GLY A 473 -22.99 1.76 0.86
CA GLY A 473 -24.19 1.74 1.68
C GLY A 473 -24.27 2.88 2.71
N LEU A 474 -23.77 4.07 2.36
CA LEU A 474 -23.70 5.26 3.23
C LEU A 474 -24.90 6.21 3.09
#